data_AF-A0A011MT88-F1
#
_entry.id   AF-A0A011MT88-F1
#
_cell.length_a   1.000
_cell.length_b   1.000
_cell.length_c   1.000
_cell.angle_alpha   90.00
_cell.angle_beta   90.00
_cell.angle_gamma   90.00
#
_symmetry.space_group_name_H-M   'P 1'
#
loop_
_entity.id
_entity.type
_entity.pdbx_description
1 polymer ?
#
loop_
_entity_poly.entity_id
_entity_poly.type
_entity_poly.pdbx_seq_one_letter_code
_entity_poly.pdbx_strand_id
1 'polypeptide(L)'
;MAQRQHSASTQIPSLRQDNSRPFLTQKVVLSSLHAQQVLDRGYEMCANALFSLSVVLRFIGSEAQAQEVDALVDASIDQNLEDLRQESRRLEDAVCEEGRPPSLRSA
;
A
#
# COMPACT_ATOMS: atom_id res chain seq x y z
N MET A 1 -26.06 45.28 16.79
CA MET A 1 -24.62 44.92 16.78
C MET A 1 -24.52 43.45 17.19
N ALA A 2 -24.49 42.51 16.24
CA ALA A 2 -24.44 41.07 16.53
C ALA A 2 -22.97 40.62 16.57
N GLN A 3 -22.49 40.21 17.75
CA GLN A 3 -21.14 39.68 17.93
C GLN A 3 -21.05 38.27 17.33
N ARG A 4 -20.26 38.12 16.27
CA ARG A 4 -19.89 36.82 15.70
C ARG A 4 -18.98 36.07 16.67
N GLN A 5 -19.53 35.03 17.29
CA GLN A 5 -18.76 34.03 18.01
C GLN A 5 -17.82 33.33 17.02
N HIS A 6 -16.52 33.59 17.13
CA HIS A 6 -15.51 32.84 16.40
C HIS A 6 -15.40 31.47 17.05
N SER A 7 -15.88 30.45 16.35
CA SER A 7 -15.76 29.05 16.74
C SER A 7 -14.30 28.74 17.07
N ALA A 8 -14.08 28.18 18.25
CA ALA A 8 -12.78 27.69 18.69
C ALA A 8 -12.18 26.81 17.59
N SER A 9 -11.08 27.26 17.00
CA SER A 9 -10.27 26.44 16.12
C SER A 9 -9.87 25.22 16.94
N THR A 10 -10.36 24.04 16.56
CA THR A 10 -9.87 22.77 17.08
C THR A 10 -8.37 22.73 16.79
N GLN A 11 -7.56 23.18 17.75
CA GLN A 11 -6.13 23.05 17.69
C GLN A 11 -5.84 21.56 17.73
N ILE A 12 -5.64 20.96 16.56
CA ILE A 12 -5.06 19.64 16.43
C ILE A 12 -3.69 19.74 17.12
N PRO A 13 -3.45 19.05 18.25
CA PRO A 13 -2.15 19.04 18.87
C PRO A 13 -1.19 18.48 17.83
N SER A 14 -0.35 19.34 17.27
CA SER A 14 0.69 18.91 16.36
C SER A 14 1.75 18.25 17.23
N LEU A 15 1.54 16.98 17.58
CA LEU A 15 2.61 16.06 17.93
C LEU A 15 3.45 15.87 16.65
N ARG A 16 4.14 16.93 16.24
CA ARG A 16 5.27 16.83 15.33
C ARG A 16 6.32 16.12 16.14
N GLN A 17 6.32 14.79 16.06
CA GLN A 17 7.47 14.02 16.47
C GLN A 17 8.62 14.51 15.61
N ASP A 18 9.58 15.20 16.23
CA ASP A 18 10.83 15.69 15.62
C ASP A 18 11.76 14.55 15.14
N ASN A 19 11.22 13.35 14.93
CA ASN A 19 11.92 12.17 14.48
C ASN A 19 11.80 12.09 12.95
N SER A 20 12.94 12.08 12.26
CA SER A 20 13.02 11.80 10.83
C SER A 20 12.30 10.49 10.51
N ARG A 21 11.35 10.51 9.57
CA ARG A 21 10.67 9.29 9.11
C ARG A 21 11.61 8.52 8.18
N PRO A 22 11.90 7.23 8.45
CA PRO A 22 12.68 6.43 7.52
C PRO A 22 11.94 6.35 6.19
N PHE A 23 12.66 6.55 5.08
CA PHE A 23 12.14 6.40 3.74
C PHE A 23 13.06 5.49 2.93
N LEU A 24 12.48 4.77 1.98
CA LEU A 24 13.19 3.93 1.03
C LEU A 24 12.85 4.38 -0.39
N THR A 25 13.86 4.67 -1.19
CA THR A 25 13.70 4.95 -2.62
C THR A 25 14.33 3.83 -3.40
N GLN A 26 13.53 3.13 -4.21
CA GLN A 26 13.96 2.01 -5.02
C GLN A 26 13.50 2.21 -6.46
N LYS A 27 14.41 1.93 -7.42
CA LYS A 27 14.05 1.82 -8.83
C LYS A 27 13.63 0.38 -9.11
N VAL A 28 12.45 0.19 -9.69
CA VAL A 28 11.91 -1.12 -10.07
C VAL A 28 11.80 -1.19 -11.57
N VAL A 29 12.25 -2.29 -12.16
CA VAL A 29 12.12 -2.57 -13.60
C VAL A 29 10.96 -3.53 -13.79
N LEU A 30 9.98 -3.15 -14.63
CA LEU A 30 8.80 -3.95 -14.92
C LEU A 30 8.82 -4.38 -16.39
N SER A 31 8.78 -5.69 -16.63
CA SER A 31 8.85 -6.28 -17.97
C SER A 31 7.52 -6.28 -18.73
N SER A 32 6.38 -6.30 -18.03
CA SER A 32 5.05 -6.36 -18.65
C SER A 32 4.35 -5.00 -18.67
N LEU A 33 3.68 -4.69 -19.79
CA LEU A 33 2.89 -3.47 -19.93
C LEU A 33 1.77 -3.39 -18.87
N HIS A 34 1.15 -4.51 -18.54
CA HIS A 34 0.10 -4.58 -17.53
C HIS A 34 0.64 -4.19 -16.14
N ALA A 35 1.83 -4.67 -15.77
CA ALA A 35 2.44 -4.29 -14.49
C ALA A 35 2.79 -2.80 -14.47
N GLN A 36 3.32 -2.24 -15.56
CA GLN A 36 3.61 -0.81 -15.68
C GLN A 36 2.34 0.02 -15.50
N GLN A 37 1.24 -0.34 -16.18
CA GLN A 37 -0.04 0.37 -16.06
C GLN A 37 -0.65 0.34 -14.66
N VAL A 38 -0.54 -0.81 -13.96
CA VAL A 38 -1.00 -0.94 -12.57
C VAL A 38 -0.16 -0.06 -11.64
N LEU A 39 1.17 -0.07 -11.81
CA LEU A 39 2.07 0.78 -11.02
C LEU A 39 1.76 2.26 -11.25
N ASP A 40 1.70 2.70 -12.50
CA ASP A 40 1.52 4.11 -12.87
C ASP A 40 0.19 4.69 -12.36
N ARG A 41 -0.88 3.89 -12.34
CA ARG A 41 -2.22 4.34 -11.93
C ARG A 41 -2.48 4.16 -10.44
N GLY A 42 -1.95 3.09 -9.85
CA GLY A 42 -2.33 2.62 -8.52
C GLY A 42 -1.34 2.98 -7.42
N TYR A 43 -0.04 3.00 -7.72
CA TYR A 43 1.00 3.03 -6.68
C TYR A 43 0.91 4.27 -5.79
N GLU A 44 0.93 5.46 -6.40
CA GLU A 44 0.86 6.73 -5.66
C GLU A 44 -0.43 6.83 -4.83
N MET A 45 -1.55 6.38 -5.37
CA MET A 45 -2.83 6.39 -4.66
C MET A 45 -2.79 5.47 -3.43
N CYS A 46 -2.30 4.24 -3.60
CA CYS A 46 -2.18 3.28 -2.51
C CYS A 46 -1.16 3.72 -1.46
N ALA A 47 0.00 4.23 -1.87
CA ALA A 47 1.03 4.72 -0.94
C ALA A 47 0.50 5.88 -0.07
N ASN A 48 -0.21 6.84 -0.67
CA ASN A 48 -0.84 7.95 0.04
C ASN A 48 -1.98 7.49 0.96
N ALA A 49 -2.76 6.47 0.55
CA ALA A 49 -3.81 5.90 1.38
C ALA A 49 -3.23 5.18 2.62
N LEU A 50 -2.20 4.35 2.45
CA LEU A 50 -1.50 3.69 3.56
C LEU A 50 -0.86 4.69 4.52
N PHE A 51 -0.24 5.74 3.98
CA PHE A 51 0.28 6.83 4.79
C PHE A 51 -0.84 7.54 5.58
N SER A 52 -1.97 7.82 4.91
CA SER A 52 -3.11 8.47 5.55
C SER A 52 -3.72 7.60 6.65
N LEU A 53 -3.86 6.29 6.42
CA LEU A 53 -4.37 5.35 7.43
C LEU A 53 -3.43 5.28 8.64
N SER A 54 -2.14 5.08 8.42
CA SER A 54 -1.14 4.96 9.50
C SER A 54 -0.95 6.24 10.34
N VAL A 55 -1.32 7.40 9.79
CA VAL A 55 -1.20 8.70 10.47
C VAL A 55 -2.56 9.19 10.98
N VAL A 56 -3.54 9.40 10.10
CA VAL A 56 -4.83 10.02 10.41
C VAL A 56 -5.66 9.14 11.34
N LEU A 57 -5.64 7.82 11.16
CA LEU A 57 -6.44 6.93 11.98
C LEU A 57 -5.96 6.91 13.44
N ARG A 58 -4.63 7.05 13.67
CA ARG A 58 -4.05 7.23 15.00
C ARG A 58 -4.35 8.59 15.63
N PHE A 59 -4.78 9.59 14.86
CA PHE A 59 -5.22 10.89 15.39
C PHE A 59 -6.69 10.89 15.82
N ILE A 60 -7.55 10.07 15.22
CA ILE A 60 -9.01 10.10 15.42
C ILE A 60 -9.50 8.90 16.24
N GLY A 61 -8.88 7.73 16.05
CA GLY A 61 -9.24 6.48 16.73
C GLY A 61 -8.35 6.15 17.92
N SER A 62 -8.68 5.05 18.61
CA SER A 62 -7.78 4.46 19.59
C SER A 62 -6.61 3.73 18.92
N GLU A 63 -5.49 3.59 19.61
CA GLU A 63 -4.33 2.83 19.10
C GLU A 63 -4.71 1.38 18.74
N ALA A 64 -5.58 0.76 19.54
CA ALA A 64 -6.06 -0.60 19.28
C ALA A 64 -6.83 -0.71 17.95
N GLN A 65 -7.69 0.28 17.64
CA GLN A 65 -8.40 0.34 16.36
C GLN A 65 -7.45 0.60 15.19
N ALA A 66 -6.44 1.44 15.38
CA ALA A 66 -5.42 1.67 14.36
C ALA A 66 -4.66 0.41 14.03
N GLN A 67 -4.29 -0.35 15.06
CA GLN A 67 -3.56 -1.59 14.88
C GLN A 67 -4.42 -2.71 14.28
N GLU A 68 -5.73 -2.74 14.58
CA GLU A 68 -6.68 -3.65 13.92
C GLU A 68 -6.82 -3.36 12.42
N VAL A 69 -6.91 -2.08 12.05
CA VAL A 69 -6.97 -1.67 10.63
C VAL A 69 -5.67 -1.99 9.91
N ASP A 70 -4.51 -1.70 10.52
CA ASP A 70 -3.20 -2.05 9.95
C ASP A 70 -3.12 -3.57 9.69
N ALA A 71 -3.55 -4.40 10.67
CA ALA A 71 -3.56 -5.85 10.52
C ALA A 71 -4.52 -6.35 9.42
N LEU A 72 -5.67 -5.71 9.24
CA LEU A 72 -6.61 -6.05 8.17
C LEU A 72 -6.03 -5.74 6.79
N VAL A 73 -5.35 -4.60 6.66
CA VAL A 73 -4.69 -4.21 5.41
C VAL A 73 -3.56 -5.17 5.08
N ASP A 74 -2.73 -5.51 6.06
CA ASP A 74 -1.64 -6.49 5.90
C ASP A 74 -2.18 -7.85 5.45
N ALA A 75 -3.24 -8.35 6.11
CA ALA A 75 -3.88 -9.61 5.75
C ALA A 75 -4.43 -9.60 4.30
N SER A 76 -5.00 -8.47 3.86
CA SER A 76 -5.48 -8.32 2.48
C SER A 76 -4.34 -8.31 1.46
N ILE A 77 -3.20 -7.71 1.79
CA ILE A 77 -2.01 -7.70 0.93
C ILE A 77 -1.43 -9.12 0.84
N ASP A 78 -1.31 -9.81 1.97
CA ASP A 78 -0.78 -11.16 2.05
C ASP A 78 -1.64 -12.17 1.28
N GLN A 79 -2.98 -12.08 1.41
CA GLN A 79 -3.88 -12.94 0.65
C GLN A 79 -3.72 -12.73 -0.86
N ASN A 80 -3.71 -11.47 -1.33
CA ASN A 80 -3.52 -11.16 -2.74
C ASN A 80 -2.16 -11.66 -3.26
N LEU A 81 -1.13 -11.59 -2.43
CA LEU A 81 0.21 -12.10 -2.77
C LEU A 81 0.20 -13.62 -2.90
N GLU A 82 -0.50 -14.33 -2.01
CA GLU A 82 -0.60 -15.79 -2.10
C GLU A 82 -1.37 -16.22 -3.35
N ASP A 83 -2.46 -15.52 -3.68
CA ASP A 83 -3.23 -15.78 -4.90
C ASP A 83 -2.37 -15.61 -6.16
N LEU A 84 -1.57 -14.54 -6.23
CA LEU A 84 -0.63 -14.31 -7.33
C LEU A 84 0.44 -15.41 -7.42
N ARG A 85 0.96 -15.88 -6.28
CA ARG A 85 1.94 -16.98 -6.23
C ARG A 85 1.32 -18.31 -6.64
N GLN A 86 0.08 -18.57 -6.24
CA GLN A 86 -0.64 -19.77 -6.63
C GLN A 86 -0.88 -19.79 -8.15
N GLU A 87 -1.34 -18.69 -8.73
CA GLU A 87 -1.55 -18.62 -10.18
C GLU A 87 -0.23 -18.69 -10.95
N SER A 88 0.85 -18.07 -10.45
CA SER A 88 2.19 -18.21 -11.05
C SER A 88 2.63 -19.68 -11.10
N ARG A 89 2.46 -20.43 -10.01
CA ARG A 89 2.80 -21.86 -9.95
C ARG A 89 1.96 -22.68 -10.93
N ARG A 90 0.64 -22.42 -10.98
CA ARG A 90 -0.26 -23.09 -11.91
C ARG A 90 0.13 -22.86 -13.37
N LEU A 91 0.54 -21.64 -13.72
CA LEU A 91 1.00 -21.31 -15.06
C LEU A 91 2.34 -21.99 -15.39
N GLU A 92 3.27 -22.07 -14.44
CA GLU A 92 4.53 -22.79 -14.60
C GLU A 92 4.32 -24.29 -14.83
N ASP A 93 3.42 -24.92 -14.06
CA ASP A 93 3.06 -26.32 -14.21
C ASP A 93 2.44 -26.59 -15.59
N ALA A 94 1.50 -25.72 -16.02
CA ALA A 94 0.88 -25.84 -17.34
C ALA A 94 1.90 -25.72 -18.50
N VAL A 95 2.92 -24.86 -18.36
CA VAL A 95 4.00 -24.73 -19.35
C VAL A 95 4.90 -25.97 -19.37
N CYS A 96 5.16 -26.58 -18.21
CA CYS A 96 5.90 -27.84 -18.12
C CYS A 96 5.15 -29.00 -18.78
N GLU A 97 3.84 -29.11 -18.57
CA GLU A 97 2.98 -30.13 -19.18
C GLU A 97 2.89 -29.99 -20.71
N GLU A 98 2.92 -28.77 -21.25
CA GLU A 98 2.87 -28.53 -22.70
C GLU A 98 4.23 -28.73 -23.40
N GLY A 99 5.30 -29.05 -22.67
CA GLY A 99 6.65 -29.29 -23.22
C GLY A 99 7.30 -28.05 -23.85
N ARG A 100 6.78 -26.84 -23.59
CA ARG A 100 7.32 -25.59 -24.11
C ARG A 100 8.48 -25.14 -23.22
N PRO A 101 9.68 -24.86 -23.77
CA PRO A 101 10.80 -24.40 -22.95
C PRO A 101 10.43 -23.09 -22.24
N PRO A 102 10.83 -22.91 -20.96
CA PRO A 102 10.55 -21.69 -20.23
C PRO A 102 11.12 -20.52 -21.02
N SER A 103 10.25 -19.57 -21.39
CA SER A 103 10.66 -18.38 -22.11
C SER A 103 11.80 -17.71 -21.35
N LEU A 104 12.97 -17.72 -21.99
CA LEU A 104 14.26 -17.15 -21.60
C LEU A 104 14.20 -16.26 -20.34
N ARG A 105 14.69 -16.80 -19.23
CA ARG A 105 15.17 -16.02 -18.09
C ARG A 105 16.36 -15.17 -18.54
N SER A 106 16.12 -13.94 -19.01
CA SER A 106 17.10 -12.83 -19.09
C SER A 106 16.42 -11.66 -19.81
N ALA A 107 16.52 -10.39 -19.40
CA ALA A 107 17.47 -9.72 -18.53
C ALA A 107 16.81 -8.50 -17.87
#